data_AF-A0A0D3FUD6-F1
#
_entry.id   AF-A0A0D3FUD6-F1
#
_cell.length_a   1.000
_cell.length_b   1.000
_cell.length_c   1.000
_cell.angle_alpha   90.00
_cell.angle_beta   90.00
_cell.angle_gamma   90.00
#
_symmetry.space_group_name_H-M   'P 1'
#
loop_
_entity.id
_entity.type
_entity.pdbx_description
1 polymer ?
#
loop_
_entity_poly.entity_id
_entity_poly.type
_entity_poly.pdbx_seq_one_letter_code
_entity_poly.pdbx_strand_id
1 'polypeptide(L)'
;MGMGTQTAAPRPMFFAAHVGVLSTVKISPCPSTIRPNRSRACRVRVAESLSPSIASAYGLSAQLPGFSTGGCTFEPHLKKRSDEWMRHKADKLKENVRKLLWTSNDVVAKMNLVDAIQRLGIGHLFEDEISCILSDIHKSEFTSSSLHEVALRFRLLREYGLWVSPDVFNKFKADDGKFIDEVANEPRDLLSLYNAADLLVHD
;
A
#
# COMPACT_ATOMS: atom_id res chain seq x y z
N MET A 1 12.65 -58.95 -9.09
CA MET A 1 13.83 -58.07 -8.97
C MET A 1 13.38 -56.66 -9.31
N GLY A 2 13.18 -55.84 -8.27
CA GLY A 2 12.71 -54.47 -8.42
C GLY A 2 13.86 -53.50 -8.62
N MET A 3 13.64 -52.44 -9.40
CA MET A 3 14.50 -51.27 -9.43
C MET A 3 13.61 -50.05 -9.21
N GLY A 4 13.74 -49.45 -8.03
CA GLY A 4 13.13 -48.17 -7.67
C GLY A 4 14.07 -47.02 -8.04
N THR A 5 13.53 -45.99 -8.66
CA THR A 5 14.24 -44.73 -8.91
C THR A 5 13.84 -43.71 -7.84
N GLN A 6 14.84 -43.16 -7.16
CA GLN A 6 14.69 -42.22 -6.05
C GLN A 6 14.44 -40.80 -6.56
N THR A 7 13.36 -40.19 -6.08
CA THR A 7 13.01 -38.78 -6.22
C THR A 7 13.94 -37.93 -5.34
N ALA A 8 14.73 -37.05 -5.95
CA ALA A 8 15.55 -36.06 -5.24
C ALA A 8 14.72 -34.78 -4.98
N ALA A 9 14.53 -34.43 -3.71
CA ALA A 9 13.93 -33.17 -3.27
C ALA A 9 14.95 -32.03 -3.28
N PRO A 10 14.55 -30.76 -3.58
CA PRO A 10 15.44 -29.61 -3.53
C PRO A 10 15.66 -29.12 -2.08
N ARG A 11 16.89 -28.70 -1.79
CA ARG A 11 17.33 -28.16 -0.49
C ARG A 11 16.88 -26.70 -0.31
N PRO A 12 16.49 -26.28 0.91
CA PRO A 12 16.23 -24.88 1.21
C PRO A 12 17.56 -24.11 1.39
N MET A 13 17.69 -22.98 0.69
CA MET A 13 18.78 -22.01 0.89
C MET A 13 18.41 -21.11 2.08
N PHE A 14 19.10 -21.32 3.21
CA PHE A 14 19.08 -20.41 4.35
C PHE A 14 20.04 -19.24 4.07
N PHE A 15 19.52 -18.00 3.98
CA PHE A 15 20.34 -16.80 4.07
C PHE A 15 20.31 -16.26 5.50
N ALA A 16 21.46 -16.37 6.18
CA ALA A 16 21.70 -15.74 7.48
C ALA A 16 22.13 -14.27 7.26
N ALA A 17 21.36 -13.32 7.78
CA ALA A 17 21.76 -11.91 7.80
C ALA A 17 22.48 -11.60 9.13
N HIS A 18 23.76 -11.33 9.03
CA HIS A 18 24.61 -10.75 10.07
C HIS A 18 24.18 -9.30 10.36
N VAL A 19 23.96 -8.96 11.64
CA VAL A 19 23.81 -7.57 12.09
C VAL A 19 25.20 -6.99 12.33
N GLY A 20 25.61 -6.05 11.48
CA GLY A 20 26.81 -5.21 11.65
C GLY A 20 26.41 -3.79 12.06
N VAL A 21 27.11 -3.25 13.06
CA VAL A 21 26.97 -1.89 13.62
C VAL A 21 27.94 -0.93 12.90
N LEU A 22 27.68 0.39 13.02
CA LEU A 22 28.36 1.61 12.54
C LEU A 22 27.72 2.20 11.26
N SER A 23 27.42 3.50 11.15
CA SER A 23 28.13 4.68 11.67
C SER A 23 27.24 5.92 11.82
N THR A 24 27.74 6.85 12.63
CA THR A 24 27.24 8.18 12.95
C THR A 24 27.03 9.10 11.74
N VAL A 25 25.90 9.81 11.66
CA VAL A 25 25.72 10.96 10.77
C VAL A 25 25.82 12.25 11.59
N LYS A 26 26.90 13.00 11.38
CA LYS A 26 27.08 14.40 11.81
C LYS A 26 26.24 15.30 10.91
N ILE A 27 25.39 16.14 11.49
CA ILE A 27 24.70 17.22 10.78
C ILE A 27 25.29 18.54 11.25
N SER A 28 26.00 19.23 10.37
CA SER A 28 26.47 20.61 10.58
C SER A 28 25.38 21.62 10.18
N PRO A 29 25.22 22.76 10.88
CA PRO A 29 24.26 23.79 10.49
C PRO A 29 24.87 24.75 9.46
N CYS A 30 24.10 25.09 8.41
CA CYS A 30 24.38 26.25 7.56
C CYS A 30 23.33 27.36 7.81
N PRO A 31 23.69 28.64 7.61
CA PRO A 31 23.03 29.78 8.25
C PRO A 31 21.77 30.26 7.52
N SER A 32 20.87 30.80 8.33
CA SER A 32 19.60 31.45 7.97
C SER A 32 19.74 32.71 7.10
N THR A 33 18.75 32.98 6.25
CA THR A 33 18.01 34.27 6.13
C THR A 33 16.68 34.00 5.38
N ILE A 34 15.55 33.79 6.10
CA ILE A 34 14.39 34.70 6.31
C ILE A 34 13.61 35.01 4.99
N ARG A 35 12.48 34.33 4.67
CA ARG A 35 11.03 34.46 5.11
C ARG A 35 10.29 35.68 4.48
N PRO A 36 8.92 35.73 4.44
CA PRO A 36 7.85 34.69 4.44
C PRO A 36 6.79 34.97 3.32
N ASN A 37 5.85 34.08 2.96
CA ASN A 37 4.52 33.99 3.59
C ASN A 37 3.67 32.90 2.90
N ARG A 38 3.40 31.78 3.58
CA ARG A 38 2.24 30.91 3.29
C ARG A 38 1.97 30.07 4.53
N SER A 39 0.76 30.16 5.05
CA SER A 39 0.25 29.35 6.15
C SER A 39 0.56 27.87 5.90
N ARG A 40 1.45 27.32 6.73
CA ARG A 40 1.78 25.90 6.82
C ARG A 40 0.93 25.27 7.91
N ALA A 41 0.49 24.05 7.66
CA ALA A 41 0.80 22.97 8.58
C ALA A 41 1.42 21.83 7.76
N CYS A 42 2.72 21.63 7.96
CA CYS A 42 3.50 20.56 7.37
C CYS A 42 3.13 19.23 8.02
N ARG A 43 2.96 18.22 7.17
CA ARG A 43 3.00 16.80 7.50
C ARG A 43 4.47 16.38 7.66
N VAL A 44 4.85 15.79 8.79
CA VAL A 44 6.02 14.87 8.88
C VAL A 44 5.64 13.68 9.76
N ARG A 45 6.04 12.49 9.32
CA ARG A 45 5.64 11.17 9.82
C ARG A 45 6.41 10.74 11.08
N VAL A 46 5.70 9.90 11.84
CA VAL A 46 6.07 8.77 12.72
C VAL A 46 7.56 8.52 12.99
N ALA A 47 7.88 8.37 14.28
CA ALA A 47 8.86 7.40 14.76
C ALA A 47 8.22 6.55 15.86
N GLU A 48 8.10 5.27 15.60
CA GLU A 48 7.77 4.22 16.57
C GLU A 48 9.04 3.84 17.36
N SER A 49 8.81 3.31 18.56
CA SER A 49 9.75 2.59 19.42
C SER A 49 10.81 3.41 20.20
N LEU A 50 10.45 3.75 21.44
CA LEU A 50 11.42 3.85 22.54
C LEU A 50 10.90 3.00 23.69
N SER A 51 11.70 2.00 24.07
CA SER A 51 11.49 1.10 25.21
C SER A 51 11.51 1.85 26.55
N PRO A 52 10.91 1.34 27.64
CA PRO A 52 10.61 2.12 28.85
C PRO A 52 11.81 2.52 29.74
N SER A 53 13.06 2.38 29.28
CA SER A 53 14.23 2.40 30.17
C SER A 53 15.08 3.68 30.15
N ILE A 54 14.59 4.81 29.63
CA ILE A 54 15.34 6.10 29.63
C ILE A 54 14.64 7.23 30.40
N ALA A 55 13.59 6.93 31.17
CA ALA A 55 12.91 7.94 32.00
C ALA A 55 13.70 8.34 33.27
N SER A 56 14.78 7.63 33.62
CA SER A 56 15.54 7.87 34.86
C SER A 56 16.81 8.73 34.71
N ALA A 57 17.23 9.10 33.49
CA ALA A 57 18.53 9.76 33.28
C ALA A 57 18.48 11.30 33.23
N TYR A 58 17.29 11.89 33.13
CA TYR A 58 17.15 13.34 33.05
C TYR A 58 16.19 13.82 34.15
N GLY A 59 16.75 14.02 35.34
CA GLY A 59 16.11 14.78 36.41
C GLY A 59 15.92 16.25 36.00
N LEU A 60 14.97 16.52 35.12
CA LEU A 60 14.55 17.86 34.72
C LEU A 60 13.34 18.27 35.55
N SER A 61 13.57 18.61 36.82
CA SER A 61 12.69 19.53 37.56
C SER A 61 13.27 20.94 37.45
N ALA A 62 13.20 21.53 36.25
CA ALA A 62 13.38 22.97 36.11
C ALA A 62 12.02 23.63 36.37
N GLN A 63 11.78 24.00 37.62
CA GLN A 63 10.64 24.82 38.00
C GLN A 63 10.87 26.24 37.44
N LEU A 64 10.22 26.57 36.32
CA LEU A 64 10.10 27.96 35.86
C LEU A 64 8.81 28.57 36.44
N PRO A 65 8.89 29.68 37.19
CA PRO A 65 7.70 30.34 37.70
C PRO A 65 7.06 31.19 36.59
N GLY A 66 5.76 31.02 36.38
CA GLY A 66 4.95 31.99 35.63
C GLY A 66 4.40 31.58 34.26
N PHE A 67 4.52 30.32 33.84
CA PHE A 67 3.74 29.83 32.70
C PHE A 67 2.58 28.99 33.23
N SER A 68 1.36 29.52 33.14
CA SER A 68 0.15 28.70 33.32
C SER A 68 0.15 27.69 32.19
N THR A 69 0.70 26.51 32.44
CA THR A 69 0.43 25.33 31.63
C THR A 69 -1.04 25.01 31.85
N GLY A 70 -1.90 25.67 31.08
CA GLY A 70 -3.26 25.22 30.83
C GLY A 70 -3.15 23.87 30.13
N GLY A 71 -2.90 22.83 30.93
CA GLY A 71 -2.88 21.46 30.49
C GLY A 71 -4.29 21.12 30.08
N CYS A 72 -4.58 21.20 28.79
CA CYS A 72 -5.69 20.46 28.22
C CYS A 72 -5.33 18.98 28.32
N THR A 73 -5.62 18.35 29.45
CA THR A 73 -5.66 16.89 29.54
C THR A 73 -6.79 16.44 28.61
N PHE A 74 -6.43 16.07 27.39
CA PHE A 74 -7.35 15.40 26.49
C PHE A 74 -7.55 13.98 27.04
N GLU A 75 -8.52 13.84 27.94
CA GLU A 75 -9.10 12.56 28.33
C GLU A 75 -9.96 12.08 27.15
N PRO A 76 -9.53 11.07 26.37
CA PRO A 76 -10.38 10.53 25.33
C PRO A 76 -11.46 9.74 26.05
N HIS A 77 -12.66 10.31 26.16
CA HIS A 77 -13.88 9.58 26.54
C HIS A 77 -14.27 8.62 25.43
N LEU A 78 -13.46 7.57 25.25
CA LEU A 78 -13.76 6.45 24.38
C LEU A 78 -14.83 5.62 25.08
N LYS A 79 -16.08 5.78 24.63
CA LYS A 79 -17.13 4.79 24.90
C LYS A 79 -16.72 3.48 24.22
N LYS A 80 -15.89 2.69 24.92
CA LYS A 80 -15.42 1.39 24.45
C LYS A 80 -16.63 0.49 24.30
N ARG A 81 -16.98 0.15 23.06
CA ARG A 81 -17.88 -0.98 22.81
C ARG A 81 -17.18 -2.26 23.26
N SER A 82 -17.97 -3.25 23.69
CA SER A 82 -17.42 -4.56 24.04
C SER A 82 -16.62 -5.12 22.87
N ASP A 83 -15.44 -5.68 23.16
CA ASP A 83 -14.56 -6.30 22.17
C ASP A 83 -15.27 -7.41 21.40
N GLU A 84 -16.18 -8.15 22.05
CA GLU A 84 -17.01 -9.19 21.43
C GLU A 84 -17.91 -8.62 20.32
N TRP A 85 -18.55 -7.47 20.58
CA TRP A 85 -19.41 -6.83 19.59
C TRP A 85 -18.58 -6.35 18.38
N MET A 86 -17.37 -5.84 18.60
CA MET A 86 -16.50 -5.41 17.51
C MET A 86 -16.03 -6.59 16.67
N ARG A 87 -15.66 -7.71 17.30
CA ARG A 87 -15.29 -8.96 16.61
C ARG A 87 -16.44 -9.48 15.76
N HIS A 88 -17.63 -9.62 16.36
CA HIS A 88 -18.81 -10.09 15.63
C HIS A 88 -19.14 -9.20 14.42
N LYS A 89 -19.05 -7.87 14.59
CA LYS A 89 -19.27 -6.94 13.49
C LYS A 89 -18.21 -7.08 12.40
N ALA A 90 -16.94 -7.25 12.76
CA ALA A 90 -15.85 -7.46 11.82
C ALA A 90 -16.05 -8.76 11.02
N ASP A 91 -16.42 -9.86 11.67
CA ASP A 91 -16.67 -11.14 11.01
C ASP A 91 -17.84 -11.04 10.02
N LYS A 92 -18.92 -10.37 10.42
CA LYS A 92 -20.07 -10.12 9.53
C LYS A 92 -19.69 -9.27 8.30
N LEU A 93 -18.84 -8.26 8.49
CA LEU A 93 -18.35 -7.44 7.39
C LEU A 93 -17.41 -8.21 6.46
N LYS A 94 -16.52 -9.04 7.03
CA LYS A 94 -15.62 -9.90 6.27
C LYS A 94 -16.41 -10.83 5.34
N GLU A 95 -17.47 -11.45 5.86
CA GLU A 95 -18.35 -12.33 5.08
C GLU A 95 -19.11 -11.59 3.97
N ASN A 96 -19.51 -10.33 4.20
CA ASN A 96 -20.16 -9.52 3.17
C ASN A 96 -19.20 -9.15 2.02
N VAL A 97 -17.95 -8.80 2.33
CA VAL A 97 -16.93 -8.50 1.32
C VAL A 97 -16.64 -9.72 0.47
N ARG A 98 -16.50 -10.88 1.12
CA ARG A 98 -16.42 -12.20 0.48
C ARG A 98 -17.54 -12.42 -0.53
N LYS A 99 -18.79 -12.29 -0.10
CA LYS A 99 -19.94 -12.43 -1.00
C LYS A 99 -19.85 -11.48 -2.18
N LEU A 100 -19.49 -10.21 -1.97
CA LEU A 100 -19.38 -9.22 -3.04
C LEU A 100 -18.31 -9.59 -4.08
N LEU A 101 -17.19 -10.16 -3.64
CA LEU A 101 -16.12 -10.67 -4.51
C LEU A 101 -16.61 -11.81 -5.42
N TRP A 102 -17.47 -12.70 -4.91
CA TRP A 102 -17.99 -13.83 -5.71
C TRP A 102 -19.22 -13.51 -6.56
N THR A 103 -20.15 -12.70 -6.04
CA THR A 103 -21.45 -12.47 -6.70
C THR A 103 -21.41 -11.41 -7.79
N SER A 104 -20.39 -10.54 -7.82
CA SER A 104 -20.26 -9.53 -8.86
C SER A 104 -19.94 -10.17 -10.20
N ASN A 105 -20.81 -10.03 -11.19
CA ASN A 105 -20.53 -10.42 -12.57
C ASN A 105 -19.72 -9.36 -13.33
N ASP A 106 -19.68 -8.13 -12.81
CA ASP A 106 -18.89 -7.05 -13.39
C ASP A 106 -17.42 -7.18 -12.97
N VAL A 107 -16.56 -7.36 -13.97
CA VAL A 107 -15.10 -7.48 -13.84
C VAL A 107 -14.51 -6.17 -13.33
N VAL A 108 -15.04 -5.02 -13.76
CA VAL A 108 -14.55 -3.70 -13.34
C VAL A 108 -14.87 -3.46 -11.87
N ALA A 109 -16.09 -3.75 -11.44
CA ALA A 109 -16.46 -3.73 -10.02
C ALA A 109 -15.57 -4.65 -9.17
N LYS A 110 -15.27 -5.87 -9.65
CA LYS A 110 -14.34 -6.80 -8.98
C LYS A 110 -12.94 -6.21 -8.84
N MET A 111 -12.37 -5.66 -9.91
CA MET A 111 -11.05 -5.01 -9.86
C MET A 111 -11.01 -3.85 -8.87
N ASN A 112 -12.04 -3.00 -8.88
CA ASN A 112 -12.15 -1.88 -7.94
C ASN A 112 -12.26 -2.35 -6.49
N LEU A 113 -12.98 -3.44 -6.23
CA LEU A 113 -13.09 -4.02 -4.90
C LEU A 113 -11.76 -4.60 -4.42
N VAL A 114 -11.04 -5.31 -5.28
CA VAL A 114 -9.69 -5.82 -4.98
C VAL A 114 -8.73 -4.66 -4.69
N ASP A 115 -8.74 -3.62 -5.51
CA ASP A 115 -7.92 -2.42 -5.28
C ASP A 115 -8.23 -1.76 -3.94
N ALA A 116 -9.51 -1.60 -3.60
CA ALA A 116 -9.92 -1.03 -2.32
C ALA A 116 -9.42 -1.88 -1.14
N ILE A 117 -9.54 -3.21 -1.22
CA ILE A 117 -9.07 -4.15 -0.20
C ILE A 117 -7.55 -4.04 0.01
N GLN A 118 -6.78 -3.98 -1.08
CA GLN A 118 -5.33 -3.84 -1.02
C GLN A 118 -4.90 -2.48 -0.45
N ARG A 119 -5.52 -1.38 -0.90
CA ARG A 119 -5.25 -0.03 -0.39
C ARG A 119 -5.60 0.16 1.09
N LEU A 120 -6.58 -0.60 1.59
CA LEU A 120 -6.93 -0.65 3.01
C LEU A 120 -5.94 -1.49 3.85
N GLY A 121 -5.01 -2.21 3.22
CA GLY A 121 -4.02 -3.05 3.91
C GLY A 121 -4.59 -4.35 4.49
N ILE A 122 -5.79 -4.76 4.03
CA ILE A 122 -6.49 -5.95 4.53
C ILE A 122 -6.52 -7.11 3.52
N GLY A 123 -5.72 -7.02 2.46
CA GLY A 123 -5.63 -8.06 1.41
C GLY A 123 -5.33 -9.46 1.94
N HIS A 124 -4.51 -9.57 2.98
CA HIS A 124 -4.16 -10.84 3.63
C HIS A 124 -5.37 -11.60 4.20
N LEU A 125 -6.51 -10.95 4.40
CA LEU A 125 -7.74 -11.60 4.86
C LEU A 125 -8.53 -12.32 3.75
N PHE A 126 -8.16 -12.05 2.49
CA PHE A 126 -8.88 -12.44 1.27
C PHE A 126 -7.95 -12.97 0.17
N GLU A 127 -6.81 -13.58 0.55
CA GLU A 127 -5.76 -13.98 -0.41
C GLU A 127 -6.28 -14.96 -1.46
N ASP A 128 -7.07 -15.95 -1.05
CA ASP A 128 -7.65 -16.95 -1.95
C ASP A 128 -8.63 -16.32 -2.95
N GLU A 129 -9.47 -15.40 -2.47
CA GLU A 129 -10.45 -14.68 -3.27
C GLU A 129 -9.77 -13.78 -4.31
N ILE A 130 -8.76 -13.02 -3.88
CA ILE A 130 -7.97 -12.14 -4.74
C ILE A 130 -7.21 -12.96 -5.78
N SER A 131 -6.57 -14.06 -5.37
CA SER A 131 -5.84 -14.98 -6.26
C SER A 131 -6.71 -15.50 -7.38
N CYS A 132 -7.90 -15.99 -7.04
CA CYS A 132 -8.86 -16.54 -7.98
C CYS A 132 -9.34 -15.47 -8.97
N ILE A 133 -9.75 -14.30 -8.47
CA ILE A 133 -10.24 -13.20 -9.30
C ILE A 133 -9.17 -12.69 -10.26
N LEU A 134 -7.94 -12.49 -9.78
CA LEU A 134 -6.85 -12.00 -10.64
C LEU A 134 -6.43 -13.04 -11.68
N SER A 135 -6.49 -14.33 -11.34
CA SER A 135 -6.24 -15.42 -12.30
C SER A 135 -7.28 -15.46 -13.41
N ASP A 136 -8.56 -15.23 -13.09
CA ASP A 136 -9.65 -15.18 -14.07
C ASP A 136 -9.54 -13.93 -14.95
N ILE A 137 -9.21 -12.79 -14.34
CA ILE A 137 -8.96 -11.54 -15.06
C ILE A 137 -7.77 -11.71 -16.00
N HIS A 138 -6.69 -12.38 -15.60
CA HIS A 138 -5.51 -12.57 -16.44
C HIS A 138 -5.83 -13.33 -17.74
N LYS A 139 -6.70 -14.35 -17.67
CA LYS A 139 -7.13 -15.16 -18.82
C LYS A 139 -8.12 -14.45 -19.75
N SER A 140 -8.77 -13.38 -19.28
CA SER A 140 -9.71 -12.61 -20.09
C SER A 140 -8.99 -11.70 -21.09
N GLU A 141 -9.65 -11.26 -22.15
CA GLU A 141 -9.06 -10.34 -23.12
C GLU A 141 -9.03 -8.88 -22.60
N PHE A 142 -8.07 -8.06 -23.03
CA PHE A 142 -7.98 -6.62 -22.69
C PHE A 142 -8.89 -5.77 -23.58
N THR A 143 -10.20 -6.01 -23.52
CA THR A 143 -11.20 -5.38 -24.41
C THR A 143 -11.68 -3.99 -23.97
N SER A 144 -11.29 -3.51 -22.79
CA SER A 144 -11.78 -2.22 -22.28
C SER A 144 -11.28 -1.03 -23.10
N SER A 145 -12.16 -0.08 -23.37
CA SER A 145 -11.84 1.21 -23.99
C SER A 145 -11.37 2.26 -22.99
N SER A 146 -11.53 2.03 -21.68
CA SER A 146 -11.11 2.97 -20.63
C SER A 146 -9.64 2.79 -20.28
N LEU A 147 -8.87 3.88 -20.31
CA LEU A 147 -7.47 3.85 -19.87
C LEU A 147 -7.36 3.51 -18.39
N HIS A 148 -8.21 4.11 -17.54
CA HIS A 148 -8.30 3.80 -16.12
C HIS A 148 -8.43 2.29 -15.86
N GLU A 149 -9.33 1.60 -16.58
CA GLU A 149 -9.54 0.16 -16.40
C GLU A 149 -8.34 -0.68 -16.85
N VAL A 150 -7.74 -0.34 -17.99
CA VAL A 150 -6.55 -1.03 -18.51
C VAL A 150 -5.37 -0.85 -17.56
N ALA A 151 -5.14 0.37 -17.09
CA ALA A 151 -4.08 0.69 -16.14
C ALA A 151 -4.31 0.01 -14.78
N LEU A 152 -5.54 0.01 -14.27
CA LEU A 152 -5.89 -0.68 -13.04
C LEU A 152 -5.62 -2.18 -13.15
N ARG A 153 -6.07 -2.79 -14.24
CA ARG A 153 -5.86 -4.21 -14.51
C ARG A 153 -4.38 -4.56 -14.64
N PHE A 154 -3.62 -3.78 -15.40
CA PHE A 154 -2.17 -3.94 -15.55
C PHE A 154 -1.48 -3.93 -14.19
N ARG A 155 -1.80 -2.92 -13.35
CA ARG A 155 -1.22 -2.74 -12.03
C ARG A 155 -1.52 -3.92 -11.10
N LEU A 156 -2.79 -4.31 -10.97
CA LEU A 156 -3.20 -5.42 -10.10
C LEU A 156 -2.54 -6.75 -10.48
N LEU A 157 -2.39 -7.03 -11.78
CA LEU A 157 -1.76 -8.25 -12.27
C LEU A 157 -0.25 -8.26 -11.99
N ARG A 158 0.44 -7.14 -12.27
CA ARG A 158 1.88 -7.02 -12.01
C ARG A 158 2.22 -7.05 -10.52
N GLU A 159 1.42 -6.39 -9.68
CA GLU A 159 1.55 -6.46 -8.21
C GLU A 159 1.40 -7.90 -7.68
N TYR A 160 0.57 -8.72 -8.33
CA TYR A 160 0.38 -10.12 -8.00
C TYR A 160 1.45 -11.06 -8.60
N GLY A 161 2.40 -10.52 -9.37
CA GLY A 161 3.45 -11.29 -10.03
C GLY A 161 3.03 -11.95 -11.35
N LEU A 162 1.86 -11.59 -11.89
CA LEU A 162 1.42 -12.05 -13.22
C LEU A 162 1.97 -11.12 -14.30
N TRP A 163 2.65 -11.70 -15.29
CA TRP A 163 3.22 -10.93 -16.38
C TRP A 163 2.14 -10.44 -17.35
N VAL A 164 2.24 -9.17 -17.73
CA VAL A 164 1.37 -8.48 -18.70
C VAL A 164 2.23 -7.54 -19.53
N SER A 165 2.20 -7.64 -20.86
CA SER A 165 2.98 -6.74 -21.72
C SER A 165 2.56 -5.28 -21.51
N PRO A 166 3.50 -4.31 -21.44
CA PRO A 166 3.17 -2.88 -21.48
C PRO A 166 2.52 -2.44 -22.80
N ASP A 167 2.53 -3.29 -23.84
CA ASP A 167 1.90 -3.00 -25.13
C ASP A 167 0.38 -2.81 -25.06
N VAL A 168 -0.26 -3.24 -23.96
CA VAL A 168 -1.69 -2.98 -23.71
C VAL A 168 -2.03 -1.49 -23.71
N PHE A 169 -1.04 -0.61 -23.51
CA PHE A 169 -1.19 0.84 -23.54
C PHE A 169 -1.05 1.44 -24.94
N ASN A 170 -0.59 0.69 -25.95
CA ASN A 170 -0.33 1.22 -27.29
C ASN A 170 -1.60 1.73 -27.98
N LYS A 171 -2.78 1.20 -27.64
CA LYS A 171 -4.07 1.70 -28.15
C LYS A 171 -4.43 3.12 -27.69
N PHE A 172 -3.76 3.64 -26.66
CA PHE A 172 -3.95 5.00 -26.16
C PHE A 172 -2.85 5.95 -26.64
N LYS A 173 -1.97 5.49 -27.53
CA LYS A 173 -0.91 6.29 -28.13
C LYS A 173 -1.29 6.68 -29.57
N ALA A 174 -0.90 7.88 -29.96
CA ALA A 174 -0.92 8.33 -31.34
C ALA A 174 0.24 7.72 -32.14
N ASP A 175 0.24 7.91 -33.45
CA ASP A 175 1.29 7.43 -34.37
C ASP A 175 2.69 7.99 -34.04
N ASP A 176 2.76 9.12 -33.35
CA ASP A 176 4.02 9.72 -32.86
C ASP A 176 4.56 9.06 -31.57
N GLY A 177 3.84 8.07 -31.03
CA GLY A 177 4.18 7.34 -29.82
C GLY A 177 3.80 8.04 -28.51
N LYS A 178 3.22 9.24 -28.56
CA LYS A 178 2.71 9.94 -27.37
C LYS A 178 1.30 9.52 -27.04
N PHE A 179 0.91 9.68 -25.77
CA PHE A 179 -0.49 9.48 -25.39
C PHE A 179 -1.38 10.52 -26.06
N ILE A 180 -2.56 10.09 -26.52
CA ILE A 180 -3.55 10.99 -27.11
C ILE A 180 -4.02 12.03 -26.09
N ASP A 181 -4.28 13.26 -26.54
CA ASP A 181 -4.64 14.39 -25.66
C ASP A 181 -5.91 14.12 -24.82
N GLU A 182 -6.80 13.25 -25.31
CA GLU A 182 -8.00 12.81 -24.60
C GLU A 182 -7.69 12.18 -23.23
N VAL A 183 -6.56 11.48 -23.10
CA VAL A 183 -6.09 10.89 -21.83
C VAL A 183 -5.76 11.96 -20.80
N ALA A 184 -5.25 13.11 -21.25
CA ALA A 184 -4.82 14.19 -20.35
C ALA A 184 -6.00 14.96 -19.73
N ASN A 185 -7.21 14.82 -20.30
CA ASN A 185 -8.40 15.52 -19.83
C ASN A 185 -9.00 14.89 -18.57
N GLU A 186 -8.86 13.57 -18.40
CA GLU A 186 -9.43 12.84 -17.27
C GLU A 186 -8.39 12.59 -16.16
N PRO A 187 -8.52 13.24 -14.99
CA PRO A 187 -7.50 13.14 -13.93
C PRO A 187 -7.38 11.71 -13.37
N ARG A 188 -8.44 10.90 -13.49
CA ARG A 188 -8.42 9.48 -13.10
C ARG A 188 -7.55 8.64 -14.03
N ASP A 189 -7.58 8.92 -15.33
CA ASP A 189 -6.77 8.21 -16.31
C ASP A 189 -5.29 8.52 -16.08
N LEU A 190 -4.95 9.80 -15.91
CA LEU A 190 -3.57 10.21 -15.61
C LEU A 190 -3.04 9.59 -14.31
N LEU A 191 -3.85 9.59 -13.24
CA LEU A 191 -3.46 8.99 -11.97
C LEU A 191 -3.28 7.48 -12.10
N SER A 192 -4.16 6.80 -12.83
CA SER A 192 -4.04 5.36 -13.05
C SER A 192 -2.81 5.02 -13.88
N LEU A 193 -2.54 5.78 -14.93
CA LEU A 193 -1.34 5.62 -15.75
C LEU A 193 -0.07 5.82 -14.91
N TYR A 194 -0.04 6.86 -14.08
CA TYR A 194 1.06 7.12 -13.16
C TYR A 194 1.31 5.93 -12.23
N ASN A 195 0.26 5.40 -11.58
CA ASN A 195 0.41 4.25 -10.69
C ASN A 195 0.84 2.97 -11.43
N ALA A 196 0.46 2.81 -12.70
CA ALA A 196 0.89 1.68 -13.53
C ALA A 196 2.34 1.83 -14.01
N ALA A 197 2.80 3.08 -14.23
CA ALA A 197 4.13 3.40 -14.70
C ALA A 197 5.23 2.86 -13.78
N ASP A 198 4.99 2.90 -12.47
CA ASP A 198 5.93 2.42 -11.44
C ASP A 198 6.20 0.90 -11.52
N LEU A 199 5.36 0.14 -12.24
CA LEU A 199 5.49 -1.30 -12.42
C LEU A 199 5.97 -1.70 -13.81
N LEU A 200 6.33 -0.73 -14.66
CA LEU A 200 7.03 -1.02 -15.89
C LEU A 200 8.45 -1.51 -15.57
N VAL A 201 8.69 -2.77 -15.89
CA VAL A 201 10.02 -3.34 -15.90
C VAL A 201 10.59 -3.15 -17.30
N HIS A 202 11.81 -2.64 -17.40
CA HIS A 202 12.54 -2.59 -18.66
C HIS A 202 12.95 -4.00 -19.07
N ASP A 203 12.69 -4.37 -20.32
CA ASP A 203 13.23 -5.57 -20.95
C ASP A 203 14.75 -5.47 -21.15
#